data_AF-A0A935PQ10-F1
#
_entry.id   AF-A0A935PQ10-F1
#
_cell.length_a   1.000
_cell.length_b   1.000
_cell.length_c   1.000
_cell.angle_alpha   90.00
_cell.angle_beta   90.00
_cell.angle_gamma   90.00
#
_symmetry.space_group_name_H-M   'P 1'
#
loop_
_entity.id
_entity.type
_entity.pdbx_description
1 polymer ?
#
loop_
_entity_poly.entity_id
_entity_poly.type
_entity_poly.pdbx_seq_one_letter_code
_entity_poly.pdbx_strand_id
1 'polypeptide(L)'
;MDYLLQHHRPLIDAEYAFNEGGGGRVRDGQYLSHDVQASEKKYVDFTLETTNPGGHSSRPTKDNAITQLSAALIKVGAYDFPVHLNEITRTYFERSAAITPGPMGAAMKALAKDPADARAIATLSSDPAYNSQMRTSCVATMLEGGHAPNALPQRAHANVNCRILPDATTEDVQATLVKVVNDPKVKITTERAARNSPPSPLTRN
;
A
#
# COMPACT_ATOMS: atom_id res chain seq x y z
N MET A 1 16.85 8.41 15.38
CA MET A 1 15.69 8.77 16.24
C MET A 1 15.59 7.87 17.46
N ASP A 2 15.63 6.55 17.32
CA ASP A 2 15.46 5.60 18.44
C ASP A 2 16.39 5.86 19.63
N TYR A 3 17.66 6.16 19.37
CA TYR A 3 18.63 6.51 20.42
C TYR A 3 18.21 7.76 21.22
N LEU A 4 17.73 8.81 20.55
CA LEU A 4 17.26 10.03 21.23
C LEU A 4 15.99 9.76 22.02
N LEU A 5 15.06 8.96 21.49
CA LEU A 5 13.85 8.55 22.21
C LEU A 5 14.19 7.74 23.47
N GLN A 6 15.20 6.87 23.41
CA GLN A 6 15.57 5.98 24.52
C GLN A 6 16.49 6.66 25.55
N HIS A 7 17.35 7.58 25.14
CA HIS A 7 18.43 8.10 25.99
C HIS A 7 18.39 9.62 26.22
N HIS A 8 17.70 10.38 25.37
CA HIS A 8 17.73 11.85 25.39
C HIS A 8 16.36 12.48 25.11
N ARG A 9 15.27 11.88 25.62
CA ARG A 9 13.91 12.40 25.43
C ARG A 9 13.76 13.90 25.74
N PRO A 10 14.40 14.48 26.79
CA PRO A 10 14.31 15.92 27.07
C PRO A 10 14.84 16.83 25.94
N LEU A 11 15.71 16.33 25.06
CA LEU A 11 16.22 17.13 23.93
C LEU A 11 15.23 17.22 22.75
N ILE A 12 14.20 16.37 22.73
CA ILE A 12 13.23 16.25 21.63
C ILE A 12 11.78 16.28 22.13
N ASP A 13 11.57 16.75 23.36
CA ASP A 13 10.25 16.88 23.96
C ASP A 13 9.61 18.19 23.47
N ALA A 14 8.73 18.07 22.49
CA ALA A 14 8.05 19.19 21.84
C ALA A 14 6.56 18.87 21.71
N GLU A 15 5.72 19.91 21.78
CA GLU A 15 4.27 19.79 21.57
C GLU A 15 3.93 19.43 20.12
N TYR A 16 4.71 19.97 19.17
CA TYR A 16 4.57 19.73 17.74
C TYR A 16 5.90 19.35 17.11
N ALA A 17 5.85 18.44 16.14
CA ALA A 17 6.96 18.12 15.26
C ALA A 17 6.51 18.29 13.81
N PHE A 18 7.12 19.22 13.10
CA PHE A 18 6.93 19.39 11.66
C PHE A 18 7.98 18.54 10.93
N ASN A 19 7.54 17.75 9.95
CA ASN A 19 8.42 17.07 9.02
C ASN A 19 8.37 17.74 7.65
N GLU A 20 9.30 17.35 6.76
CA GLU A 20 9.10 17.58 5.34
C GLU A 20 7.95 16.68 4.89
N GLY A 21 6.84 17.29 4.47
CA GLY A 21 5.59 16.63 4.11
C GLY A 21 4.53 17.68 3.77
N GLY A 22 3.54 17.31 2.98
CA GLY A 22 2.54 18.24 2.45
C GLY A 22 2.87 18.77 1.06
N GLY A 23 2.30 19.93 0.71
CA GLY A 23 2.49 20.52 -0.60
C GLY A 23 1.65 21.76 -0.85
N GLY A 24 1.57 22.16 -2.10
CA GLY A 24 0.69 23.23 -2.52
C GLY A 24 0.39 23.11 -4.00
N ARG A 25 -0.77 23.64 -4.40
CA ARG A 25 -1.22 23.62 -5.79
C ARG A 25 -1.40 25.03 -6.30
N VAL A 26 -0.86 25.27 -7.49
CA VAL A 26 -1.09 26.48 -8.29
C VAL A 26 -1.67 26.02 -9.62
N ARG A 27 -2.71 26.71 -10.10
CA ARG A 27 -3.30 26.49 -11.42
C ARG A 27 -3.44 27.84 -12.12
N ASP A 28 -2.93 27.94 -13.35
CA ASP A 28 -2.99 29.16 -14.15
C ASP A 28 -2.44 30.40 -13.42
N GLY A 29 -1.36 30.22 -12.65
CA GLY A 29 -0.75 31.29 -11.84
C GLY A 29 -1.53 31.67 -10.58
N GLN A 30 -2.68 31.03 -10.32
CA GLN A 30 -3.48 31.25 -9.11
C GLN A 30 -3.21 30.18 -8.06
N TYR A 31 -2.98 30.62 -6.84
CA TYR A 31 -2.88 29.75 -5.67
C TYR A 31 -4.21 29.03 -5.42
N LEU A 32 -4.16 27.70 -5.32
CA LEU A 32 -5.34 26.85 -5.17
C LEU A 32 -5.42 26.20 -3.79
N SER A 33 -4.30 25.66 -3.28
CA SER A 33 -4.24 25.06 -1.95
C SER A 33 -2.84 25.05 -1.35
N HIS A 34 -2.78 25.00 -0.02
CA HIS A 34 -1.63 24.60 0.77
C HIS A 34 -2.07 23.38 1.56
N ASP A 35 -1.37 22.28 1.36
CA ASP A 35 -1.77 20.96 1.79
C ASP A 35 -0.90 20.57 2.99
N VAL A 36 -1.57 20.28 4.11
CA VAL A 36 -0.93 19.81 5.35
C VAL A 36 -1.24 18.32 5.51
N GLN A 37 -0.20 17.49 5.65
CA GLN A 37 -0.35 16.06 5.87
C GLN A 37 -0.54 15.77 7.37
N ALA A 38 -1.74 15.32 7.73
CA ALA A 38 -2.08 14.90 9.10
C ALA A 38 -2.02 13.36 9.29
N SER A 39 -1.66 12.63 8.23
CA SER A 39 -1.55 11.18 8.27
C SER A 39 -0.71 10.66 7.11
N GLU A 40 0.05 9.59 7.33
CA GLU A 40 0.89 8.95 6.32
C GLU A 40 0.69 7.43 6.33
N LYS A 41 0.71 6.81 5.16
CA LYS A 41 0.72 5.36 5.06
C LYS A 41 2.06 4.80 5.52
N LYS A 42 1.99 3.72 6.30
CA LYS A 42 3.17 2.90 6.61
C LYS A 42 3.46 1.94 5.47
N TYR A 43 4.71 1.48 5.36
CA TYR A 43 5.06 0.43 4.41
C TYR A 43 5.54 -0.84 5.12
N VAL A 44 5.25 -1.99 4.51
CA VAL A 44 5.78 -3.30 4.90
C VAL A 44 6.20 -4.04 3.64
N ASP A 45 7.36 -4.69 3.73
CA ASP A 45 7.83 -5.64 2.74
C ASP A 45 7.43 -7.06 3.16
N PHE A 46 6.76 -7.76 2.25
CA PHE A 46 6.42 -9.17 2.37
C PHE A 46 7.21 -9.99 1.35
N THR A 47 7.86 -11.04 1.83
CA THR A 47 8.47 -12.05 0.96
C THR A 47 7.43 -13.12 0.65
N LEU A 48 7.11 -13.29 -0.63
CA LEU A 48 6.35 -14.42 -1.15
C LEU A 48 7.35 -15.43 -1.72
N GLU A 49 7.35 -16.66 -1.21
CA GLU A 49 8.31 -17.70 -1.60
C GLU A 49 7.60 -19.01 -1.96
N THR A 50 8.12 -19.68 -2.99
CA THR A 50 7.74 -21.05 -3.37
C THR A 50 8.98 -21.92 -3.46
N THR A 51 8.85 -23.20 -3.11
CA THR A 51 9.93 -24.19 -3.20
C THR A 51 9.47 -25.44 -3.95
N ASN A 52 10.43 -26.10 -4.59
CA ASN A 52 10.21 -27.26 -5.43
C ASN A 52 11.44 -28.20 -5.40
N PRO A 53 11.30 -29.51 -5.63
CA PRO A 53 12.44 -30.41 -5.75
C PRO A 53 13.48 -30.03 -6.83
N GLY A 54 13.06 -29.31 -7.88
CA GLY A 54 13.89 -28.99 -9.05
C GLY A 54 14.02 -30.19 -9.99
N GLY A 55 15.05 -30.18 -10.84
CA GLY A 55 15.30 -31.26 -11.80
C GLY A 55 15.89 -30.80 -13.12
N HIS A 56 16.14 -31.76 -14.02
CA HIS A 56 16.70 -31.48 -15.34
C HIS A 56 15.60 -31.06 -16.32
N SER A 57 15.78 -29.94 -17.03
CA SER A 57 14.75 -29.41 -17.95
C SER A 57 14.34 -30.36 -19.08
N SER A 58 15.20 -31.32 -19.48
CA SER A 58 14.86 -32.36 -20.47
C SER A 58 13.87 -33.42 -19.98
N ARG A 59 13.53 -33.41 -18.68
CA ARG A 59 12.51 -34.27 -18.06
C ARG A 59 11.53 -33.38 -17.28
N PRO A 60 10.78 -32.51 -17.97
CA PRO A 60 10.00 -31.47 -17.30
C PRO A 60 8.84 -32.07 -16.50
N THR A 61 8.55 -31.45 -15.36
CA THR A 61 7.32 -31.67 -14.59
C THR A 61 6.44 -30.41 -14.69
N LYS A 62 5.16 -30.54 -14.35
CA LYS A 62 4.27 -29.37 -14.28
C LYS A 62 4.52 -28.50 -13.05
N ASP A 63 5.10 -29.07 -11.99
CA ASP A 63 5.41 -28.35 -10.76
C ASP A 63 6.69 -27.52 -10.95
N ASN A 64 6.55 -26.20 -10.95
CA ASN A 64 7.65 -25.26 -11.15
C ASN A 64 7.52 -24.06 -10.20
N ALA A 65 8.56 -23.78 -9.42
CA ALA A 65 8.55 -22.70 -8.42
C ALA A 65 8.25 -21.31 -9.05
N ILE A 66 8.86 -20.99 -10.20
CA ILE A 66 8.64 -19.71 -10.87
C ILE A 66 7.20 -19.59 -11.34
N THR A 67 6.65 -20.62 -11.99
CA THR A 67 5.26 -20.60 -12.47
C THR A 67 4.27 -20.46 -11.32
N GLN A 68 4.50 -21.17 -10.21
CA GLN A 68 3.65 -21.10 -9.04
C GLN A 68 3.68 -19.72 -8.37
N LEU A 69 4.87 -19.16 -8.16
CA LEU A 69 5.01 -17.80 -7.62
C LEU A 69 4.37 -16.78 -8.57
N SER A 70 4.55 -16.93 -9.88
CA SER A 70 3.94 -16.03 -10.88
C SER A 70 2.42 -16.03 -10.78
N ALA A 71 1.80 -17.20 -10.60
CA ALA A 71 0.35 -17.30 -10.39
C ALA A 71 -0.10 -16.59 -9.10
N ALA A 72 0.69 -16.66 -8.02
CA ALA A 72 0.42 -15.93 -6.79
C ALA A 72 0.52 -14.41 -7.00
N LEU A 73 1.56 -13.94 -7.68
CA LEU A 73 1.79 -12.51 -7.96
C LEU A 73 0.72 -11.92 -8.88
N ILE A 74 0.21 -12.68 -9.85
CA ILE A 74 -0.92 -12.25 -10.69
C ILE A 74 -2.16 -12.00 -9.82
N LYS A 75 -2.47 -12.87 -8.86
CA LYS A 75 -3.61 -12.68 -7.94
C LYS A 75 -3.41 -11.45 -7.05
N VAL A 76 -2.20 -11.23 -6.54
CA VAL A 76 -1.88 -10.04 -5.74
C VAL A 76 -2.03 -8.77 -6.58
N GLY A 77 -1.48 -8.74 -7.80
CA GLY A 77 -1.56 -7.57 -8.69
C GLY A 77 -2.96 -7.25 -9.20
N ALA A 78 -3.86 -8.24 -9.25
CA ALA A 78 -5.26 -8.06 -9.62
C ALA A 78 -6.16 -7.68 -8.43
N TYR A 79 -5.65 -7.69 -7.20
CA TYR A 79 -6.45 -7.48 -6.00
C TYR A 79 -6.46 -6.02 -5.58
N ASP A 80 -7.65 -5.42 -5.56
CA ASP A 80 -7.91 -4.15 -4.90
C ASP A 80 -8.34 -4.37 -3.45
N PHE A 81 -7.58 -3.81 -2.51
CA PHE A 81 -8.06 -3.70 -1.14
C PHE A 81 -9.32 -2.82 -1.08
N PRO A 82 -10.24 -3.08 -0.14
CA PRO A 82 -11.44 -2.27 0.00
C PRO A 82 -11.10 -0.81 0.31
N VAL A 83 -11.95 0.10 -0.14
CA VAL A 83 -11.87 1.51 0.24
C VAL A 83 -12.13 1.66 1.73
N HIS A 84 -11.27 2.41 2.40
CA HIS A 84 -11.41 2.77 3.79
C HIS A 84 -10.97 4.22 4.00
N LEU A 85 -11.93 5.09 4.35
CA LEU A 85 -11.66 6.49 4.64
C LEU A 85 -11.77 6.76 6.14
N ASN A 86 -10.67 7.21 6.73
CA ASN A 86 -10.66 7.77 8.07
C ASN A 86 -11.09 9.25 8.03
N GLU A 87 -11.12 9.91 9.20
CA GLU A 87 -11.54 11.31 9.29
C GLU A 87 -10.69 12.26 8.42
N ILE A 88 -9.38 12.00 8.32
CA ILE A 88 -8.44 12.81 7.55
C ILE A 88 -8.70 12.65 6.06
N THR A 89 -8.74 11.42 5.56
CA THR A 89 -8.92 11.16 4.12
C THR A 89 -10.31 11.53 3.65
N ARG A 90 -11.35 11.34 4.49
CA ARG A 90 -12.71 11.83 4.18
C ARG A 90 -12.74 13.36 4.06
N THR A 91 -12.15 14.06 5.03
CA THR A 91 -12.08 15.53 5.02
C THR A 91 -11.30 16.03 3.82
N TYR A 92 -10.19 15.37 3.49
CA TYR A 92 -9.38 15.68 2.30
C TYR A 92 -10.23 15.61 1.02
N PHE A 93 -10.96 14.52 0.79
CA PHE A 93 -11.79 14.39 -0.41
C PHE A 93 -12.95 15.40 -0.42
N GLU A 94 -13.60 15.64 0.73
CA GLU A 94 -14.67 16.64 0.84
C GLU A 94 -14.19 18.05 0.48
N ARG A 95 -13.04 18.49 1.02
CA ARG A 95 -12.48 19.82 0.76
C ARG A 95 -11.87 19.93 -0.62
N SER A 96 -11.17 18.90 -1.08
CA SER A 96 -10.57 18.87 -2.42
C SER A 96 -11.61 18.90 -3.53
N ALA A 97 -12.82 18.36 -3.29
CA ALA A 97 -13.91 18.40 -4.25
C ALA A 97 -14.33 19.83 -4.64
N ALA A 98 -14.22 20.79 -3.71
CA ALA A 98 -14.61 22.19 -3.96
C ALA A 98 -13.66 22.94 -4.90
N ILE A 99 -12.40 22.50 -4.98
CA ILE A 99 -11.34 23.14 -5.77
C ILE A 99 -10.89 22.31 -6.98
N THR A 100 -11.38 21.08 -7.09
CA THR A 100 -11.12 20.17 -8.21
C THR A 100 -12.30 20.21 -9.19
N PRO A 101 -12.11 20.66 -10.44
CA PRO A 101 -13.19 20.78 -11.41
C PRO A 101 -13.58 19.43 -12.03
N GLY A 102 -14.76 19.40 -12.66
CA GLY A 102 -15.17 18.32 -13.53
C GLY A 102 -15.46 16.98 -12.83
N PRO A 103 -15.36 15.86 -13.56
CA PRO A 103 -15.72 14.53 -13.06
C PRO A 103 -14.95 14.13 -11.79
N MET A 104 -13.69 14.58 -11.66
CA MET A 104 -12.85 14.25 -10.52
C MET A 104 -13.39 14.87 -9.23
N GLY A 105 -13.72 16.17 -9.23
CA GLY A 105 -14.32 16.81 -8.06
C GLY A 105 -15.68 16.23 -7.68
N ALA A 106 -16.50 15.88 -8.68
CA ALA A 106 -17.77 15.20 -8.44
C ALA A 106 -17.58 13.82 -7.79
N ALA A 107 -16.59 13.05 -8.24
CA ALA A 107 -16.23 11.77 -7.66
C ALA A 107 -15.70 11.91 -6.22
N MET A 108 -14.83 12.88 -5.95
CA MET A 108 -14.35 13.18 -4.59
C MET A 108 -15.51 13.47 -3.63
N LYS A 109 -16.46 14.31 -4.07
CA LYS A 109 -17.66 14.64 -3.28
C LYS A 109 -18.54 13.42 -3.02
N ALA A 110 -18.76 12.59 -4.05
CA ALA A 110 -19.54 11.37 -3.94
C ALA A 110 -18.88 10.37 -2.98
N LEU A 111 -17.58 10.13 -3.11
CA LEU A 111 -16.82 9.23 -2.24
C LEU A 111 -16.82 9.70 -0.78
N ALA A 112 -16.63 11.00 -0.54
CA ALA A 112 -16.64 11.56 0.82
C ALA A 112 -18.00 11.39 1.51
N LYS A 113 -19.09 11.39 0.74
CA LYS A 113 -20.45 11.11 1.22
C LYS A 113 -20.71 9.62 1.42
N ASP A 114 -20.34 8.81 0.42
CA ASP A 114 -20.53 7.36 0.39
C ASP A 114 -19.25 6.67 -0.12
N PRO A 115 -18.42 6.13 0.79
CA PRO A 115 -17.19 5.42 0.41
C PRO A 115 -17.43 4.13 -0.40
N ALA A 116 -18.68 3.69 -0.56
CA ALA A 116 -19.07 2.54 -1.37
C ALA A 116 -19.56 2.92 -2.78
N ASP A 117 -19.58 4.21 -3.16
CA ASP A 117 -20.00 4.63 -4.50
C ASP A 117 -19.03 4.10 -5.58
N ALA A 118 -19.43 3.04 -6.27
CA ALA A 118 -18.61 2.36 -7.27
C ALA A 118 -18.16 3.25 -8.43
N ARG A 119 -18.97 4.25 -8.82
CA ARG A 119 -18.61 5.17 -9.92
C ARG A 119 -17.56 6.18 -9.46
N ALA A 120 -17.72 6.69 -8.24
CA ALA A 120 -16.73 7.56 -7.62
C ALA A 120 -15.40 6.83 -7.44
N ILE A 121 -15.46 5.59 -6.93
CA ILE A 121 -14.31 4.71 -6.78
C ILE A 121 -13.59 4.51 -8.12
N ALA A 122 -14.31 4.08 -9.17
CA ALA A 122 -13.70 3.83 -10.47
C ALA A 122 -13.03 5.08 -11.06
N THR A 123 -13.68 6.25 -10.90
CA THR A 123 -13.14 7.54 -11.38
C THR A 123 -11.88 7.95 -10.62
N LEU A 124 -11.86 7.80 -9.29
CA LEU A 124 -10.71 8.17 -8.48
C LEU A 124 -9.57 7.15 -8.60
N SER A 125 -9.89 5.87 -8.78
CA SER A 125 -8.91 4.81 -8.96
C SER A 125 -8.13 4.91 -10.27
N SER A 126 -8.61 5.65 -11.28
CA SER A 126 -7.85 5.90 -12.51
C SER A 126 -6.65 6.83 -12.31
N ASP A 127 -6.64 7.59 -11.22
CA ASP A 127 -5.50 8.42 -10.80
C ASP A 127 -4.75 7.73 -9.64
N PRO A 128 -3.48 7.32 -9.82
CA PRO A 128 -2.72 6.67 -8.75
C PRO A 128 -2.61 7.49 -7.47
N ALA A 129 -2.57 8.83 -7.57
CA ALA A 129 -2.48 9.71 -6.41
C ALA A 129 -3.75 9.65 -5.56
N TYR A 130 -4.93 9.56 -6.17
CA TYR A 130 -6.18 9.39 -5.43
C TYR A 130 -6.42 7.94 -5.01
N ASN A 131 -6.10 6.97 -5.87
CA ASN A 131 -6.21 5.55 -5.51
C ASN A 131 -5.42 5.21 -4.25
N SER A 132 -4.18 5.70 -4.16
CA SER A 132 -3.31 5.48 -3.01
C SER A 132 -3.83 6.11 -1.72
N GLN A 133 -4.76 7.08 -1.77
CA GLN A 133 -5.34 7.69 -0.56
C GLN A 133 -6.59 6.95 -0.06
N MET A 134 -7.21 6.12 -0.90
CA MET A 134 -8.49 5.46 -0.58
C MET A 134 -8.35 4.10 0.11
N ARG A 135 -7.23 3.39 -0.05
CA ARG A 135 -7.10 1.97 0.32
C ARG A 135 -5.64 1.55 0.50
N THR A 136 -5.38 0.46 1.22
CA THR A 136 -4.07 -0.21 1.21
C THR A 136 -3.71 -0.67 -0.21
N SER A 137 -2.43 -0.69 -0.56
CA SER A 137 -1.97 -1.15 -1.89
C SER A 137 -0.72 -2.02 -1.74
N CYS A 138 -0.65 -3.13 -2.47
CA CYS A 138 0.49 -4.04 -2.46
C CYS A 138 0.98 -4.27 -3.89
N VAL A 139 2.28 -4.08 -4.12
CA VAL A 139 2.89 -4.22 -5.44
C VAL A 139 4.15 -5.08 -5.35
N ALA A 140 4.34 -5.98 -6.31
CA ALA A 140 5.60 -6.72 -6.44
C ALA A 140 6.69 -5.76 -6.93
N THR A 141 7.81 -5.68 -6.20
CA THR A 141 8.91 -4.76 -6.51
C THR A 141 10.22 -5.45 -6.82
N MET A 142 10.39 -6.71 -6.42
CA MET A 142 11.54 -7.55 -6.76
C MET A 142 11.09 -8.99 -7.02
N LEU A 143 11.78 -9.69 -7.92
CA LEU A 143 11.51 -11.07 -8.29
C LEU A 143 12.83 -11.80 -8.58
N GLU A 144 13.01 -12.96 -7.96
CA GLU A 144 14.15 -13.85 -8.16
C GLU A 144 13.68 -15.31 -8.28
N GLY A 145 14.34 -16.10 -9.13
CA GLY A 145 14.03 -17.52 -9.25
C GLY A 145 14.87 -18.27 -10.28
N GLY A 146 15.22 -19.51 -9.95
CA GLY A 146 16.12 -20.34 -10.76
C GLY A 146 17.59 -19.95 -10.66
N HIS A 147 18.46 -20.82 -11.17
CA HIS A 147 19.92 -20.60 -11.13
C HIS A 147 20.62 -20.94 -12.46
N ALA A 148 19.92 -21.56 -13.42
CA ALA A 148 20.46 -21.99 -14.70
C ALA A 148 19.34 -22.08 -15.75
N PRO A 149 19.64 -21.82 -17.04
CA PRO A 149 18.64 -21.79 -18.10
C PRO A 149 18.03 -23.17 -18.44
N ASN A 150 18.67 -24.27 -18.02
CA ASN A 150 18.27 -25.64 -18.32
C ASN A 150 17.96 -26.49 -17.07
N ALA A 151 17.68 -25.85 -15.93
CA ALA A 151 17.30 -26.51 -14.69
C ALA A 151 15.91 -26.07 -14.23
N LEU A 152 15.12 -27.01 -13.70
CA LEU A 152 13.88 -26.66 -13.01
C LEU A 152 14.23 -25.97 -11.68
N PRO A 153 13.64 -24.80 -11.39
CA PRO A 153 14.00 -23.99 -10.23
C PRO A 153 13.54 -24.66 -8.94
N GLN A 154 14.44 -24.76 -7.96
CA GLN A 154 14.11 -25.26 -6.62
C GLN A 154 13.44 -24.20 -5.74
N ARG A 155 13.61 -22.93 -6.08
CA ARG A 155 13.09 -21.78 -5.34
C ARG A 155 12.80 -20.63 -6.29
N ALA A 156 11.74 -19.91 -5.97
CA ALA A 156 11.48 -18.57 -6.48
C ALA A 156 10.90 -17.73 -5.33
N HIS A 157 11.29 -16.46 -5.25
CA HIS A 157 10.73 -15.53 -4.28
C HIS A 157 10.57 -14.13 -4.88
N ALA A 158 9.67 -13.35 -4.28
CA ALA A 158 9.42 -11.97 -4.66
C ALA A 158 9.20 -11.10 -3.42
N ASN A 159 9.66 -9.85 -3.50
CA ASN A 159 9.28 -8.82 -2.56
C ASN A 159 7.97 -8.16 -3.02
N VAL A 160 7.00 -8.12 -2.13
CA VAL A 160 5.74 -7.37 -2.29
C VAL A 160 5.73 -6.24 -1.28
N ASN A 161 5.91 -5.01 -1.75
CA ASN A 161 5.85 -3.80 -0.93
C ASN A 161 4.39 -3.37 -0.78
N CYS A 162 3.90 -3.35 0.45
CA CYS A 162 2.56 -2.91 0.79
C CYS A 162 2.59 -1.54 1.46
N ARG A 163 1.90 -0.55 0.89
CA ARG A 163 1.59 0.74 1.52
C ARG A 163 0.25 0.62 2.24
N ILE A 164 0.33 0.44 3.55
CA ILE A 164 -0.76 0.10 4.46
C ILE A 164 -1.38 1.38 5.03
N LEU A 165 -2.71 1.43 5.08
CA LEU A 165 -3.42 2.52 5.75
C LEU A 165 -3.06 2.61 7.25
N PRO A 166 -3.09 3.82 7.84
CA PRO A 166 -2.72 4.05 9.24
C PRO A 166 -3.44 3.14 10.26
N ASP A 167 -4.70 2.83 9.97
CA ASP A 167 -5.65 2.05 10.79
C ASP A 167 -5.59 0.54 10.55
N ALA A 168 -4.93 0.09 9.48
CA ALA A 168 -4.75 -1.32 9.18
C ALA A 168 -3.49 -1.89 9.85
N THR A 169 -3.51 -3.16 10.26
CA THR A 169 -2.35 -3.84 10.84
C THR A 169 -1.52 -4.58 9.79
N THR A 170 -0.28 -4.93 10.12
CA THR A 170 0.57 -5.75 9.23
C THR A 170 -0.05 -7.14 9.07
N GLU A 171 -0.59 -7.66 10.16
CA GLU A 171 -1.17 -8.98 10.30
C GLU A 171 -2.44 -9.13 9.44
N ASP A 172 -3.31 -8.11 9.43
CA ASP A 172 -4.52 -8.10 8.60
C ASP A 172 -4.19 -8.09 7.12
N VAL A 173 -3.17 -7.32 6.72
CA VAL A 173 -2.71 -7.26 5.32
C VAL A 173 -2.09 -8.59 4.93
N GLN A 174 -1.25 -9.20 5.78
CA GLN A 174 -0.69 -10.52 5.52
C GLN A 174 -1.78 -11.59 5.39
N ALA A 175 -2.75 -11.60 6.29
CA ALA A 175 -3.89 -12.53 6.24
C ALA A 175 -4.71 -12.34 4.97
N THR A 176 -4.86 -11.10 4.50
CA THR A 176 -5.51 -10.79 3.22
C THR A 176 -4.71 -11.34 2.05
N LEU A 177 -3.39 -11.13 2.01
CA LEU A 177 -2.52 -11.68 0.96
C LEU A 177 -2.58 -13.21 0.92
N VAL A 178 -2.58 -13.90 2.07
CA VAL A 178 -2.74 -15.36 2.15
C VAL A 178 -4.06 -15.80 1.53
N LYS A 179 -5.16 -15.11 1.85
CA LYS A 179 -6.49 -15.40 1.28
C LYS A 179 -6.55 -15.13 -0.23
N VAL A 180 -5.94 -14.04 -0.70
CA VAL A 180 -5.91 -13.66 -2.12
C VAL A 180 -5.08 -14.66 -2.93
N VAL A 181 -3.90 -15.02 -2.44
CA VAL A 181 -3.03 -16.00 -3.09
C VAL A 181 -3.69 -17.38 -3.12
N ASN A 182 -4.33 -17.79 -2.02
CA ASN A 182 -5.07 -19.04 -1.90
C ASN A 182 -4.27 -20.26 -2.41
N ASP A 183 -3.01 -20.35 -2.01
CA ASP A 183 -2.13 -21.48 -2.30
C ASP A 183 -1.27 -21.75 -1.05
N PRO A 184 -1.50 -22.88 -0.34
CA PRO A 184 -0.78 -23.18 0.89
C PRO A 184 0.72 -23.46 0.67
N LYS A 185 1.17 -23.67 -0.57
CA LYS A 185 2.58 -23.85 -0.91
C LYS A 185 3.32 -22.52 -1.13
N VAL A 186 2.60 -21.40 -1.17
CA VAL A 186 3.21 -20.06 -1.21
C VAL A 186 3.37 -19.57 0.22
N LYS A 187 4.61 -19.47 0.67
CA LYS A 187 4.95 -18.95 2.00
C LYS A 187 4.98 -17.42 1.92
N ILE A 188 4.24 -16.76 2.82
CA ILE A 188 4.21 -15.30 2.94
C ILE A 188 4.77 -14.92 4.31
N THR A 189 5.85 -14.15 4.32
CA THR A 189 6.53 -13.70 5.55
C THR A 189 6.86 -12.22 5.50
N THR A 190 7.05 -11.61 6.67
CA THR A 190 7.62 -10.26 6.82
C THR A 190 8.73 -10.32 7.87
N GLU A 191 9.86 -9.66 7.62
CA GLU A 191 10.97 -9.63 8.58
C GLU A 191 10.75 -8.57 9.68
N ARG A 192 9.94 -7.55 9.38
CA ARG A 192 9.69 -6.44 10.30
C ARG A 192 8.29 -5.89 10.08
N ALA A 193 7.45 -5.97 11.11
CA ALA A 193 6.19 -5.25 11.12
C ALA A 193 6.41 -3.74 10.99
N ALA A 194 5.51 -3.06 10.26
CA ALA A 194 5.55 -1.62 10.20
C ALA A 194 5.36 -1.01 11.59
N ARG A 195 6.08 0.07 11.87
CA ARG A 195 5.80 0.89 13.06
C ARG A 195 4.41 1.48 12.94
N ASN A 196 3.68 1.50 14.04
CA ASN A 196 2.38 2.16 14.10
C ASN A 196 2.56 3.66 13.87
N SER A 197 1.71 4.22 13.01
CA SER A 197 1.66 5.64 12.68
C SER A 197 0.19 6.06 12.68
N PRO A 198 -0.42 6.24 13.86
CA PRO A 198 -1.82 6.64 13.94
C PRO A 198 -2.00 8.05 13.33
N PRO A 199 -3.15 8.36 12.73
CA PRO A 199 -3.46 9.71 12.26
C PRO A 199 -3.38 10.74 13.40
N SER A 200 -2.95 11.96 13.07
CA SER A 200 -3.07 13.08 14.00
C SER A 200 -4.56 13.44 14.19
N PRO A 201 -5.04 13.62 15.44
CA PRO A 201 -6.44 13.90 15.69
C PRO A 201 -6.84 15.27 15.13
N LEU A 202 -8.03 15.35 14.50
CA LEU A 202 -8.62 16.65 14.16
C LEU A 202 -9.33 17.24 15.39
N THR A 203 -8.76 18.29 15.98
CA THR A 203 -9.45 19.06 17.02
C THR A 203 -10.39 20.08 16.37
N ARG A 204 -11.61 20.20 16.91
CA ARG A 204 -12.49 21.33 16.57
C ARG A 204 -12.04 22.52 17.41
N ASN A 205 -11.78 23.64 16.75
CA ASN A 205 -11.75 24.95 17.39
C ASN A 205 -13.17 25.42 17.69
#